data_AF-A0A9Q0ZZ42-F1
#
_entry.id   AF-A0A9Q0ZZ42-F1
#
_cell.length_a   1.000
_cell.length_b   1.000
_cell.length_c   1.000
_cell.angle_alpha   90.00
_cell.angle_beta   90.00
_cell.angle_gamma   90.00
#
_symmetry.space_group_name_H-M   'P 1'
#
loop_
_entity.id
_entity.type
_entity.pdbx_description
1 polymer ?
#
loop_
_entity_poly.entity_id
_entity_poly.type
_entity_poly.pdbx_seq_one_letter_code
_entity_poly.pdbx_strand_id
1 'polypeptide(L)'
;MQEQFACSTNANEHSSRSHCVHCVMVKGENLFNGECKRNKLWLVDLAGSERIAQTEVQGERLKETQNINKSLSALGDVISALATKSPHIPFRL
;
A
#
# COMPACT_ATOMS: atom_id res chain seq x y z
N MET A 1 10.96 -11.95 11.31
CA MET A 1 9.85 -12.86 10.98
C MET A 1 8.98 -12.12 9.98
N GLN A 2 9.17 -12.36 8.68
CA GLN A 2 8.34 -11.77 7.63
C GLN A 2 7.18 -12.72 7.36
N GLU A 3 5.96 -12.31 7.69
CA GLU A 3 4.74 -12.97 7.26
C GLU A 3 4.21 -12.23 6.03
N GLN A 4 4.75 -12.58 4.85
CA GLN A 4 4.06 -12.26 3.58
C GLN A 4 3.25 -13.49 3.18
N PHE A 5 1.93 -13.36 3.12
CA PHE A 5 1.03 -14.38 2.59
C PHE A 5 1.13 -14.39 1.06
N ALA A 6 2.04 -15.21 0.53
CA ALA A 6 2.12 -15.50 -0.90
C ALA A 6 1.19 -16.67 -1.21
N CYS A 7 0.13 -16.42 -1.96
CA CYS A 7 -0.70 -17.48 -2.55
C CYS A 7 -0.59 -17.34 -4.06
N SER A 8 -0.10 -18.39 -4.74
CA SER A 8 0.00 -18.41 -6.20
C SER A 8 -1.39 -18.41 -6.83
N THR A 9 -1.53 -17.69 -7.94
CA THR A 9 -2.64 -17.89 -8.88
C THR A 9 -2.08 -18.00 -10.27
N ASN A 10 -2.84 -18.62 -11.19
CA ASN A 10 -2.48 -18.94 -12.56
C ASN A 10 -2.05 -17.74 -13.45
N ALA A 11 -1.95 -16.53 -12.88
CA ALA A 11 -1.50 -15.30 -13.54
C ALA A 11 -0.18 -14.72 -12.98
N ASN A 12 0.33 -15.20 -11.83
CA ASN A 12 1.67 -14.83 -11.36
C ASN A 12 2.14 -15.73 -10.21
N GLU A 13 3.39 -16.21 -10.28
CA GLU A 13 4.04 -17.07 -9.27
C GLU A 13 4.29 -16.32 -7.94
N HIS A 14 4.18 -14.98 -7.93
CA HIS A 14 4.53 -14.11 -6.81
C HIS A 14 3.51 -12.97 -6.58
N SER A 15 2.21 -13.18 -6.78
CA SER A 15 1.22 -12.13 -6.49
C SER A 15 1.11 -11.91 -4.97
N SER A 16 1.72 -10.84 -4.45
CA SER A 16 1.49 -10.33 -3.10
C SER A 16 0.03 -9.90 -3.01
N ARG A 17 -0.79 -10.66 -2.27
CA ARG A 17 -2.23 -10.39 -2.07
C ARG A 17 -2.54 -9.45 -0.90
N SER A 18 -1.50 -8.84 -0.35
CA SER A 18 -1.60 -7.93 0.78
C SER A 18 -0.68 -6.73 0.54
N HIS A 19 -1.08 -5.59 1.07
CA HIS A 19 -0.23 -4.40 1.13
C HIS A 19 0.63 -4.47 2.39
N CYS A 20 1.91 -4.12 2.29
CA CYS A 20 2.81 -4.04 3.42
C CYS A 20 3.25 -2.59 3.63
N VAL A 21 3.17 -2.12 4.88
CA VAL A 21 3.65 -0.80 5.29
C VAL A 21 4.69 -1.00 6.39
N HIS A 22 5.92 -0.60 6.10
CA HIS A 22 7.04 -0.68 7.03
C HIS A 22 7.55 0.72 7.35
N CYS A 23 7.70 1.05 8.63
CA CYS A 23 8.20 2.35 9.08
C CYS A 23 9.57 2.19 9.74
N VAL A 24 10.60 2.75 9.12
CA VAL A 24 11.93 2.89 9.72
C VAL A 24 12.01 4.24 10.41
N MET A 25 12.17 4.24 11.73
CA MET A 25 12.40 5.47 12.50
C MET A 25 13.89 5.77 12.57
N VAL A 26 14.31 6.90 12.00
CA VAL A 26 15.70 7.35 12.01
C VAL A 26 15.85 8.46 13.03
N LYS A 27 16.77 8.29 13.97
CA LYS A 27 17.17 9.35 14.91
C LYS A 27 18.60 9.75 14.59
N GLY A 28 18.82 11.05 14.44
CA GLY A 28 20.15 11.62 14.24
C GLY A 28 20.42 12.69 15.27
N GLU A 29 21.64 12.73 15.79
CA GLU A 29 22.08 13.74 16.74
C GLU A 29 23.31 14.44 16.16
N ASN A 30 23.28 15.77 16.14
CA ASN A 30 24.41 16.58 15.75
C ASN A 30 25.27 16.85 16.98
N LEU A 31 26.46 16.24 17.02
CA LEU A 31 27.36 16.30 18.16
C LEU A 31 28.00 17.69 18.39
N PHE A 32 27.96 18.59 17.39
CA PHE A 32 28.55 19.93 17.52
C PHE A 32 27.61 20.95 18.15
N ASN A 33 26.30 20.80 17.97
CA ASN A 33 25.30 21.76 18.48
C ASN A 33 24.19 21.10 19.33
N GLY A 34 24.24 19.79 19.52
CA GLY A 34 23.26 19.02 20.31
C GLY A 34 21.90 18.83 19.63
N GLU A 35 21.76 19.18 18.35
CA GLU A 35 20.47 19.10 17.65
C GLU A 35 20.06 17.63 17.40
N CYS A 36 18.94 17.22 17.97
CA CYS A 36 18.33 15.90 17.75
C CYS A 36 17.22 15.96 16.69
N LYS A 37 17.35 15.18 15.62
CA LYS A 37 16.33 14.98 14.59
C LYS A 37 15.73 13.58 14.69
N ARG A 38 14.42 13.49 14.45
CA ARG A 38 13.68 12.23 14.37
C ARG A 38 12.85 12.23 13.10
N ASN A 39 13.11 11.27 12.22
CA ASN A 39 12.45 11.12 10.94
C ASN A 39 11.79 9.74 10.84
N LYS A 40 10.73 9.67 10.03
CA LYS A 40 10.07 8.41 9.69
C LYS A 40 10.23 8.18 8.20
N LEU A 41 10.83 7.05 7.84
CA LEU A 41 10.88 6.56 6.47
C LEU A 41 9.82 5.48 6.32
N TRP A 42 8.84 5.72 5.46
CA TRP A 42 7.80 4.75 5.15
C TRP A 42 8.19 4.00 3.87
N LEU A 43 8.31 2.70 3.97
CA LEU A 43 8.47 1.77 2.85
C LEU A 43 7.13 1.09 2.64
N VAL A 44 6.53 1.28 1.48
CA VAL A 44 5.20 0.76 1.16
C VAL A 44 5.33 -0.18 -0.04
N ASP A 45 4.96 -1.44 0.16
CA ASP A 45 4.86 -2.46 -0.87
C ASP A 45 3.36 -2.72 -1.12
N LEU A 46 2.92 -2.47 -2.35
CA LEU A 46 1.52 -2.55 -2.73
C LEU A 46 1.25 -3.86 -3.45
N ALA A 47 0.14 -4.49 -3.11
CA ALA A 47 -0.39 -5.64 -3.84
C ALA A 47 -0.69 -5.28 -5.30
N GLY A 48 -0.84 -6.32 -6.12
CA GLY A 48 -1.18 -6.18 -7.53
C GLY A 48 -2.47 -5.38 -7.78
N SER A 49 -2.46 -4.57 -8.84
CA SER A 49 -3.58 -3.71 -9.26
C SER A 49 -4.40 -4.30 -10.40
N GLU A 50 -4.30 -5.60 -10.64
CA GLU A 50 -4.98 -6.28 -11.74
C GLU A 50 -6.51 -6.15 -11.65
N ARG A 51 -7.13 -5.92 -12.80
CA ARG A 51 -8.58 -5.74 -12.88
C ARG A 51 -9.28 -7.08 -12.81
N ILE A 52 -10.27 -7.18 -11.93
CA ILE A 52 -11.12 -8.37 -11.74
C ILE A 52 -11.78 -8.83 -13.05
N ALA A 53 -12.14 -7.90 -13.95
CA ALA A 53 -12.76 -8.22 -15.23
C ALA A 53 -11.87 -9.08 -16.15
N GLN A 54 -10.56 -9.15 -15.89
CA GLN A 54 -9.61 -9.98 -16.62
C GLN A 54 -9.39 -11.35 -15.96
N THR A 55 -10.07 -11.64 -14.86
CA THR A 55 -9.83 -12.83 -14.04
C THR A 55 -11.14 -13.61 -13.86
N GLU A 56 -11.15 -14.92 -14.17
CA GLU A 56 -12.29 -15.83 -13.94
C GLU A 56 -12.44 -16.23 -12.46
N VAL A 57 -12.27 -15.26 -11.56
CA VAL A 57 -12.18 -15.50 -10.12
C VAL A 57 -13.59 -15.45 -9.52
N GLN A 58 -13.97 -16.50 -8.80
CA GLN A 58 -15.30 -16.63 -8.18
C GLN A 58 -15.22 -16.79 -6.65
N GLY A 59 -16.36 -16.63 -5.98
CA GLY A 59 -16.51 -16.93 -4.55
C GLY A 59 -15.69 -16.02 -3.63
N GLU A 60 -15.06 -16.60 -2.60
CA GLU A 60 -14.25 -15.85 -1.62
C GLU A 60 -13.07 -15.13 -2.25
N ARG A 61 -12.48 -15.73 -3.28
CA ARG A 61 -11.34 -15.15 -4.00
C ARG A 61 -11.70 -13.88 -4.75
N LEU A 62 -12.95 -13.77 -5.22
CA LEU A 62 -13.46 -12.54 -5.83
C LEU A 62 -13.56 -11.43 -4.78
N LYS A 63 -14.07 -11.74 -3.58
CA LYS A 63 -14.17 -10.78 -2.47
C LYS A 63 -12.79 -10.30 -2.03
N GLU A 64 -11.81 -11.20 -1.97
CA GLU A 64 -10.42 -10.86 -1.66
C GLU A 64 -9.83 -9.89 -2.70
N THR A 65 -9.93 -10.20 -3.99
CA THR A 65 -9.45 -9.32 -5.06
C THR A 65 -10.18 -7.97 -5.06
N GLN A 66 -11.48 -7.94 -4.75
CA GLN A 66 -12.23 -6.70 -4.58
C GLN A 66 -11.69 -5.84 -3.44
N ASN A 67 -11.37 -6.44 -2.30
CA ASN A 67 -10.82 -5.72 -1.15
C ASN A 67 -9.42 -5.17 -1.45
N ILE A 68 -8.56 -5.95 -2.11
CA ILE A 68 -7.24 -5.50 -2.58
C ILE A 68 -7.40 -4.26 -3.47
N ASN A 69 -8.25 -4.36 -4.51
CA ASN A 69 -8.46 -3.28 -5.46
C ASN A 69 -9.18 -2.06 -4.85
N LYS A 70 -10.04 -2.26 -3.84
CA LYS A 70 -10.72 -1.17 -3.14
C LYS A 70 -9.70 -0.25 -2.45
N SER A 71 -8.75 -0.83 -1.71
CA SER A 71 -7.70 -0.05 -1.05
C SER A 71 -6.77 0.68 -2.03
N LEU A 72 -6.44 0.06 -3.17
CA LEU A 72 -5.67 0.70 -4.24
C LEU A 72 -6.43 1.84 -4.92
N SER A 73 -7.74 1.66 -5.15
CA SER A 73 -8.58 2.70 -5.75
C SER A 73 -8.63 3.95 -4.87
N ALA A 74 -8.81 3.76 -3.55
CA ALA A 74 -8.79 4.88 -2.61
C ALA A 74 -7.44 5.57 -2.50
N LEU A 75 -6.33 4.82 -2.58
CA LEU A 75 -5.01 5.43 -2.69
C LEU A 75 -4.93 6.31 -3.95
N GLY A 76 -5.44 5.82 -5.08
CA GLY A 76 -5.56 6.59 -6.32
C GLY A 76 -6.38 7.86 -6.15
N ASP A 77 -7.53 7.78 -5.48
CA ASP A 77 -8.41 8.94 -5.22
C ASP A 77 -7.70 10.00 -4.36
N VAL A 78 -6.99 9.58 -3.31
CA VAL A 78 -6.20 10.48 -2.45
C VAL A 78 -5.08 11.15 -3.24
N ILE A 79 -4.31 10.38 -4.02
CA ILE A 79 -3.21 10.92 -4.84
C ILE A 79 -3.77 11.92 -5.87
N SER A 80 -4.88 11.59 -6.52
CA SER A 80 -5.55 12.46 -7.49
C SER A 80 -6.04 13.76 -6.85
N ALA A 81 -6.70 13.68 -5.68
CA ALA A 81 -7.16 14.85 -4.94
C ALA A 81 -5.99 15.76 -4.51
N LEU A 82 -4.87 15.18 -4.08
CA LEU A 82 -3.65 15.93 -3.75
C LEU A 82 -3.04 16.61 -4.98
N ALA A 83 -2.93 15.89 -6.10
CA ALA A 83 -2.36 16.42 -7.34
C ALA A 83 -3.18 17.58 -7.92
N THR A 84 -4.51 17.50 -7.79
CA THR A 84 -5.45 18.53 -8.24
C THR A 84 -5.66 19.65 -7.22
N LYS A 85 -5.00 19.60 -6.04
CA LYS A 85 -5.19 20.54 -4.92
C LYS A 85 -6.65 20.69 -4.53
N SER A 86 -7.39 19.59 -4.55
CA SER A 86 -8.79 19.55 -4.12
C SER A 86 -8.91 20.07 -2.68
N PRO A 87 -9.95 20.86 -2.36
CA PRO A 87 -10.20 21.34 -1.00
C PRO A 87 -10.48 20.18 -0.02
N HIS A 88 -10.97 19.05 -0.53
CA HIS A 88 -11.21 17.84 0.26
C HIS A 88 -10.39 16.67 -0.27
N ILE A 89 -9.67 15.99 0.63
CA ILE A 89 -8.86 14.80 0.32
C ILE A 89 -9.49 13.58 1.03
N PRO A 90 -9.96 12.57 0.29
CA PRO A 90 -10.72 11.45 0.85
C PRO A 90 -9.82 10.38 1.48
N PHE A 91 -9.17 10.69 2.62
CA PHE A 91 -8.31 9.73 3.32
C PHE A 91 -9.03 8.51 3.93
N ARG A 92 -10.37 8.51 3.96
CA ARG A 92 -11.20 7.43 4.52
C ARG A 92 -12.17 6.91 3.46
N LEU A 93 -12.18 5.58 3.31
CA LEU A 93 -13.14 4.79 2.54
C LEU A 93 -14.35 4.38 3.38
#